data_AF-A0A1R3HKE6-F1
#
_entry.id   AF-A0A1R3HKE6-F1
#
_cell.length_a   1.000
_cell.length_b   1.000
_cell.length_c   1.000
_cell.angle_alpha   90.00
_cell.angle_beta   90.00
_cell.angle_gamma   90.00
#
_symmetry.space_group_name_H-M   'P 1'
#
loop_
_entity.id
_entity.type
_entity.pdbx_description
1 polymer ?
#
loop_
_entity_poly.entity_id
_entity_poly.type
_entity_poly.pdbx_seq_one_letter_code
_entity_poly.pdbx_strand_id
1 'polypeptide(L)'
;MDDMNLIQAQRHVVVEEIDLENGLGDDDPSFASTPSIIGGPLREPSAEVQDENKQMGMASQLPNDDQEMSRAQTTKRKKKVVKRWREEWADTYKWAYVDVKEGTARIFCSVCKEYGRKHRRNPYGNEGSRNMQMSALEEHNNSLLHKEALRLQTASKDKLVVDKPIYVKAIMSKTAGSIVQAALKRDPHEAEFIQCIQEAVHALERVIAKNSHYVNIMERLLEPERMIVFRVPWVDDRGETHVNRGFRVHFNQALGPCRGGIRFHPTMNLSIAKFLGFEQTLKNALSPYKLGGAAGGSDFDPKGKSDNEIMRFCQSFMNEIFRYFGPDKDLPSEEMGVGIREMGFLFGQYRRLAGHFQGSFTGPRIFWTGSSLRTEATAYGLVFFAQLILAEMNKDIKGLRCVVSGFGKIALHVLEKLVAVGAIPITVSDSKGYLVDEDGFDYMKISFLRDLKSQQRSLRDYSKTYARSKYYDEAKPWNERCDVAFPCGSQNEIDQADAINLVNSGCRILIEGSNMPCTPEAVDILKKANILIAPAMAAGSGGVVAGEIELNHECSVMHWSPEDFESKLQEAMKQTFHRALKAANDFGYQKESPEALLHGSVISAFLAIAQAMTDQGCV
;
A
#
# COMPACT_ATOMS: atom_id res chain seq x y z
N MET A 1 12.81 3.89 58.15
CA MET A 1 13.31 5.28 58.12
C MET A 1 12.63 5.96 56.95
N ASP A 2 11.33 6.27 57.00
CA ASP A 2 10.51 6.96 58.05
C ASP A 2 10.63 8.49 57.85
N ASP A 3 9.58 9.31 57.76
CA ASP A 3 8.11 9.10 57.89
C ASP A 3 7.37 9.84 56.74
N MET A 4 6.20 9.41 56.21
CA MET A 4 4.86 9.26 56.82
C MET A 4 4.30 10.60 57.36
N ASN A 5 3.32 11.22 56.70
CA ASN A 5 1.88 10.96 56.84
C ASN A 5 1.31 11.20 58.25
N LEU A 6 0.62 12.32 58.43
CA LEU A 6 -0.72 12.47 59.05
C LEU A 6 -1.25 13.84 58.57
N ILE A 7 -2.53 14.10 58.28
CA ILE A 7 -3.77 13.98 59.07
C ILE A 7 -4.89 13.76 58.01
N GLN A 8 -5.68 12.67 57.93
CA GLN A 8 -6.63 12.02 58.87
C GLN A 8 -7.79 12.91 59.36
N ALA A 9 -9.05 12.49 59.48
CA ALA A 9 -9.78 11.33 58.95
C ALA A 9 -11.29 11.55 59.15
N GLN A 10 -12.12 10.60 58.68
CA GLN A 10 -13.49 10.28 59.15
C GLN A 10 -14.59 11.38 59.15
N ARG A 11 -15.72 11.03 58.50
CA ARG A 11 -16.91 10.55 59.25
C ARG A 11 -17.89 9.77 58.36
N HIS A 12 -18.76 8.99 59.01
CA HIS A 12 -19.74 8.07 58.42
C HIS A 12 -21.16 8.67 58.42
N VAL A 13 -22.00 8.16 57.50
CA VAL A 13 -23.47 7.91 57.64
C VAL A 13 -24.37 9.04 58.15
N VAL A 14 -25.36 9.40 57.30
CA VAL A 14 -26.80 9.49 57.65
C VAL A 14 -27.59 8.98 56.43
N VAL A 15 -28.77 8.40 56.69
CA VAL A 15 -29.81 7.93 55.75
C VAL A 15 -31.15 8.55 56.22
N GLU A 16 -32.21 8.49 55.39
CA GLU A 16 -33.60 8.92 55.70
C GLU A 16 -33.86 10.45 55.87
N GLU A 17 -35.06 11.01 55.71
CA GLU A 17 -36.28 10.73 54.89
C GLU A 17 -37.29 11.90 55.08
N ILE A 18 -38.55 11.78 54.59
CA ILE A 18 -39.80 12.40 55.16
C ILE A 18 -39.97 13.94 54.98
N ASP A 19 -41.12 14.51 54.55
CA ASP A 19 -42.35 13.93 53.96
C ASP A 19 -43.30 15.01 53.35
N LEU A 20 -44.47 14.53 52.86
CA LEU A 20 -45.77 15.21 52.66
C LEU A 20 -46.11 15.79 51.26
N GLU A 21 -47.36 15.75 50.77
CA GLU A 21 -48.43 14.71 50.75
C GLU A 21 -49.62 15.22 49.87
N ASN A 22 -50.59 14.35 49.53
CA ASN A 22 -51.95 14.64 49.01
C ASN A 22 -52.10 15.25 47.58
N GLY A 23 -53.00 14.76 46.70
CA GLY A 23 -53.82 13.54 46.76
C GLY A 23 -54.90 13.42 45.65
N LEU A 24 -55.33 12.16 45.39
CA LEU A 24 -56.65 11.66 44.91
C LEU A 24 -57.38 12.20 43.64
N GLY A 25 -57.72 11.26 42.73
CA GLY A 25 -58.99 11.14 41.99
C GLY A 25 -59.22 11.95 40.70
N ASP A 26 -60.03 11.53 39.72
CA ASP A 26 -60.73 10.23 39.49
C ASP A 26 -61.02 10.00 37.98
N ASP A 27 -61.31 8.73 37.66
CA ASP A 27 -61.87 8.02 36.47
C ASP A 27 -62.36 8.68 35.14
N ASP A 28 -62.35 7.80 34.11
CA ASP A 28 -63.08 7.77 32.82
C ASP A 28 -64.62 7.50 33.05
N PRO A 29 -65.53 7.23 32.07
CA PRO A 29 -65.51 7.38 30.61
C PRO A 29 -66.76 8.08 30.02
N SER A 30 -66.85 8.23 28.68
CA SER A 30 -68.11 8.03 27.90
C SER A 30 -67.87 8.09 26.37
N PHE A 31 -68.94 7.91 25.57
CA PHE A 31 -68.88 7.35 24.20
C PHE A 31 -69.69 8.13 23.14
N ALA A 32 -69.33 7.94 21.87
CA ALA A 32 -70.18 7.97 20.65
C ALA A 32 -70.49 9.27 19.85
N SER A 33 -70.75 9.03 18.56
CA SER A 33 -71.61 9.76 17.59
C SER A 33 -71.03 10.87 16.65
N THR A 34 -70.82 10.47 15.36
CA THR A 34 -71.43 10.98 14.07
C THR A 34 -71.85 12.46 13.86
N PRO A 35 -72.10 12.95 12.60
CA PRO A 35 -71.77 12.46 11.23
C PRO A 35 -71.36 13.59 10.20
N SER A 36 -71.30 13.26 8.89
CA SER A 36 -71.47 14.17 7.70
C SER A 36 -70.28 15.10 7.33
N ILE A 37 -70.12 15.78 6.17
CA ILE A 37 -70.72 15.82 4.78
C ILE A 37 -69.67 16.55 3.87
N ILE A 38 -69.53 16.54 2.52
CA ILE A 38 -70.21 16.07 1.27
C ILE A 38 -69.07 15.62 0.27
N GLY A 39 -69.17 15.25 -1.03
CA GLY A 39 -70.20 15.25 -2.08
C GLY A 39 -69.71 14.62 -3.42
N GLY A 40 -70.14 15.13 -4.59
CA GLY A 40 -69.75 14.69 -5.96
C GLY A 40 -69.91 15.82 -7.00
N PRO A 41 -70.32 15.61 -8.28
CA PRO A 41 -70.52 14.34 -9.03
C PRO A 41 -70.21 14.36 -10.59
N LEU A 42 -70.58 13.27 -11.30
CA LEU A 42 -71.08 13.17 -12.71
C LEU A 42 -70.19 12.96 -13.98
N ARG A 43 -70.73 12.13 -14.90
CA ARG A 43 -70.54 11.92 -16.39
C ARG A 43 -69.21 11.37 -16.95
N GLU A 44 -69.12 10.20 -17.61
CA GLU A 44 -69.73 9.70 -18.89
C GLU A 44 -69.35 10.45 -20.19
N PRO A 45 -69.25 9.78 -21.36
CA PRO A 45 -68.96 8.35 -21.65
C PRO A 45 -68.08 8.12 -22.93
N SER A 46 -68.11 6.88 -23.47
CA SER A 46 -67.82 6.45 -24.87
C SER A 46 -66.39 6.06 -25.31
N ALA A 47 -66.22 5.28 -26.40
CA ALA A 47 -66.61 3.86 -26.61
C ALA A 47 -66.17 3.33 -28.01
N GLU A 48 -65.48 2.19 -28.06
CA GLU A 48 -65.28 1.32 -29.25
C GLU A 48 -65.05 -0.14 -28.77
N VAL A 49 -65.36 -1.22 -29.50
CA VAL A 49 -66.53 -1.53 -30.36
C VAL A 49 -66.59 -3.07 -30.51
N GLN A 50 -67.76 -3.68 -30.29
CA GLN A 50 -68.11 -5.10 -30.59
C GLN A 50 -67.24 -6.20 -29.91
N ASP A 51 -67.67 -7.47 -29.77
CA ASP A 51 -68.73 -8.17 -30.51
C ASP A 51 -69.61 -9.13 -29.65
N GLU A 52 -70.51 -9.86 -30.31
CA GLU A 52 -71.72 -10.55 -29.82
C GLU A 52 -71.72 -11.30 -28.47
N ASN A 53 -72.91 -11.27 -27.86
CA ASN A 53 -73.32 -11.97 -26.64
C ASN A 53 -74.43 -12.99 -26.98
N LYS A 54 -74.54 -14.11 -26.25
CA LYS A 54 -75.59 -15.12 -26.50
C LYS A 54 -76.26 -15.67 -25.23
N GLN A 55 -77.36 -15.00 -24.86
CA GLN A 55 -78.59 -15.49 -24.21
C GLN A 55 -78.52 -16.37 -22.94
N MET A 56 -79.54 -16.41 -22.07
CA MET A 56 -80.61 -15.48 -21.65
C MET A 56 -81.35 -16.18 -20.49
N GLY A 57 -81.68 -15.48 -19.40
CA GLY A 57 -82.45 -16.09 -18.31
C GLY A 57 -82.68 -15.14 -17.13
N MET A 58 -83.95 -14.92 -16.78
CA MET A 58 -84.37 -14.00 -15.70
C MET A 58 -84.85 -14.75 -14.45
N ALA A 59 -85.12 -13.95 -13.40
CA ALA A 59 -86.04 -14.21 -12.28
C ALA A 59 -85.47 -14.72 -10.95
N SER A 60 -85.13 -13.75 -10.09
CA SER A 60 -85.59 -13.61 -8.69
C SER A 60 -85.86 -14.84 -7.82
N GLN A 61 -85.21 -14.91 -6.65
CA GLN A 61 -85.83 -14.52 -5.37
C GLN A 61 -84.80 -14.40 -4.21
N LEU A 62 -85.20 -13.68 -3.17
CA LEU A 62 -84.57 -13.53 -1.84
C LEU A 62 -85.30 -14.44 -0.81
N PRO A 63 -84.85 -14.60 0.47
CA PRO A 63 -83.65 -14.08 1.15
C PRO A 63 -82.88 -15.18 1.94
N ASN A 64 -82.06 -14.75 2.91
CA ASN A 64 -81.45 -15.47 4.04
C ASN A 64 -80.13 -16.23 3.79
N ASP A 65 -79.18 -16.28 4.73
CA ASP A 65 -78.61 -15.25 5.64
C ASP A 65 -77.38 -15.86 6.34
N ASP A 66 -76.53 -15.00 6.94
CA ASP A 66 -75.54 -15.31 7.99
C ASP A 66 -74.72 -16.63 7.91
N GLN A 67 -73.64 -16.63 7.11
CA GLN A 67 -72.51 -17.54 7.39
C GLN A 67 -71.07 -17.09 7.02
N GLU A 68 -70.78 -15.81 6.78
CA GLU A 68 -69.39 -15.38 6.44
C GLU A 68 -68.67 -14.40 7.39
N MET A 69 -69.36 -13.69 8.30
CA MET A 69 -68.70 -12.64 9.11
C MET A 69 -67.59 -13.13 10.06
N SER A 70 -67.56 -14.42 10.45
CA SER A 70 -66.55 -14.98 11.36
C SER A 70 -65.16 -15.23 10.71
N ARG A 71 -65.11 -15.41 9.38
CA ARG A 71 -63.86 -15.72 8.64
C ARG A 71 -63.01 -14.47 8.35
N ALA A 72 -63.62 -13.30 8.22
CA ALA A 72 -62.93 -12.08 7.79
C ALA A 72 -62.00 -11.48 8.87
N GLN A 73 -62.45 -11.43 10.13
CA GLN A 73 -61.61 -10.93 11.23
C GLN A 73 -60.47 -11.90 11.58
N THR A 74 -60.77 -13.20 11.65
CA THR A 74 -59.79 -14.24 12.01
C THR A 74 -58.66 -14.32 10.98
N THR A 75 -58.96 -14.22 9.68
CA THR A 75 -57.93 -14.18 8.63
C THR A 75 -57.08 -12.89 8.66
N LYS A 76 -57.68 -11.70 8.88
CA LYS A 76 -56.91 -10.45 9.03
C LYS A 76 -55.99 -10.49 10.27
N ARG A 77 -56.46 -11.01 11.41
CA ARG A 77 -55.65 -11.13 12.64
C ARG A 77 -54.50 -12.15 12.46
N LYS A 78 -54.77 -13.33 11.85
CA LYS A 78 -53.73 -14.30 11.46
C LYS A 78 -52.69 -13.68 10.52
N LYS A 79 -53.10 -12.99 9.45
CA LYS A 79 -52.18 -12.34 8.49
C LYS A 79 -51.25 -11.31 9.15
N LYS A 80 -51.73 -10.52 10.13
CA LYS A 80 -50.86 -9.60 10.91
C LYS A 80 -49.88 -10.36 11.82
N VAL A 81 -50.33 -11.39 12.55
CA VAL A 81 -49.43 -12.21 13.40
C VAL A 81 -48.33 -12.85 12.56
N VAL A 82 -48.66 -13.47 11.43
CA VAL A 82 -47.67 -14.07 10.53
C VAL A 82 -46.74 -13.01 9.90
N LYS A 83 -47.15 -11.73 9.73
CA LYS A 83 -46.20 -10.68 9.30
C LYS A 83 -45.17 -10.38 10.39
N ARG A 84 -45.61 -10.04 11.60
CA ARG A 84 -44.71 -9.75 12.73
C ARG A 84 -43.77 -10.92 13.05
N TRP A 85 -44.28 -12.15 13.00
CA TRP A 85 -43.48 -13.35 13.27
C TRP A 85 -42.45 -13.66 12.17
N ARG A 86 -42.67 -13.21 10.92
CA ARG A 86 -41.65 -13.27 9.85
C ARG A 86 -40.55 -12.24 10.05
N GLU A 87 -40.90 -11.05 10.51
CA GLU A 87 -39.96 -9.95 10.80
C GLU A 87 -39.05 -10.37 11.97
N GLU A 88 -39.63 -10.80 13.10
CA GLU A 88 -38.90 -11.34 14.27
C GLU A 88 -37.98 -12.53 13.92
N TRP A 89 -38.38 -13.41 12.99
CA TRP A 89 -37.53 -14.53 12.54
C TRP A 89 -36.37 -14.11 11.63
N ALA A 90 -36.59 -13.17 10.71
CA ALA A 90 -35.57 -12.70 9.77
C ALA A 90 -34.43 -11.96 10.49
N ASP A 91 -34.75 -11.18 11.52
CA ASP A 91 -33.76 -10.50 12.36
C ASP A 91 -32.96 -11.48 13.22
N THR A 92 -33.63 -12.49 13.79
CA THR A 92 -33.01 -13.50 14.67
C THR A 92 -32.08 -14.45 13.91
N TYR A 93 -32.46 -14.89 12.69
CA TYR A 93 -31.74 -15.90 11.93
C TYR A 93 -31.42 -15.43 10.51
N LYS A 94 -30.46 -14.49 10.37
CA LYS A 94 -30.04 -13.85 9.11
C LYS A 94 -29.57 -14.81 7.99
N TRP A 95 -29.32 -16.08 8.29
CA TRP A 95 -28.99 -17.14 7.33
C TRP A 95 -30.23 -17.90 6.79
N ALA A 96 -31.43 -17.56 7.25
CA ALA A 96 -32.70 -18.10 6.80
C ALA A 96 -33.55 -17.00 6.15
N TYR A 97 -34.35 -17.38 5.16
CA TYR A 97 -35.37 -16.52 4.55
C TYR A 97 -36.68 -17.30 4.40
N VAL A 98 -37.79 -16.58 4.27
CA VAL A 98 -39.12 -17.17 4.07
C VAL A 98 -39.56 -16.95 2.64
N ASP A 99 -39.86 -18.03 1.91
CA ASP A 99 -40.57 -17.97 0.64
C ASP A 99 -42.08 -18.12 0.88
N VAL A 100 -42.89 -17.44 0.08
CA VAL A 100 -44.34 -17.43 0.22
C VAL A 100 -44.96 -17.78 -1.13
N LYS A 101 -45.53 -18.98 -1.20
CA LYS A 101 -46.45 -19.34 -2.28
C LYS A 101 -47.88 -19.23 -1.76
N GLU A 102 -48.83 -19.14 -2.68
CA GLU A 102 -50.24 -18.95 -2.32
C GLU A 102 -50.70 -20.05 -1.35
N GLY A 103 -51.18 -19.63 -0.17
CA GLY A 103 -51.61 -20.54 0.89
C GLY A 103 -50.52 -21.34 1.63
N THR A 104 -49.22 -21.18 1.34
CA THR A 104 -48.15 -21.84 2.13
C THR A 104 -46.89 -20.99 2.31
N ALA A 105 -46.50 -20.76 3.57
CA ALA A 105 -45.18 -20.23 3.93
C ALA A 105 -44.18 -21.37 4.14
N ARG A 106 -42.95 -21.22 3.62
CA ARG A 106 -41.85 -22.18 3.82
C ARG A 106 -40.55 -21.44 4.12
N ILE A 107 -39.83 -21.91 5.13
CA ILE A 107 -38.51 -21.37 5.50
C ILE A 107 -37.43 -22.09 4.66
N PHE A 108 -36.37 -21.37 4.30
CA PHE A 108 -35.24 -21.88 3.55
C PHE A 108 -33.93 -21.26 4.07
N CYS A 109 -32.86 -22.05 4.15
CA CYS A 109 -31.52 -21.50 4.32
C CYS A 109 -31.12 -20.69 3.08
N SER A 110 -30.70 -19.43 3.26
CA SER A 110 -30.26 -18.54 2.17
C SER A 110 -29.01 -19.10 1.48
N VAL A 111 -28.00 -19.50 2.25
CA VAL A 111 -26.75 -20.09 1.75
C VAL A 111 -27.00 -21.31 0.86
N CYS A 112 -27.91 -22.21 1.24
CA CYS A 112 -28.26 -23.38 0.42
C CYS A 112 -28.95 -23.01 -0.90
N LYS A 113 -29.73 -21.92 -0.92
CA LYS A 113 -30.41 -21.41 -2.13
C LYS A 113 -29.43 -20.74 -3.08
N GLU A 114 -28.55 -19.89 -2.54
CA GLU A 114 -27.56 -19.09 -3.25
C GLU A 114 -26.60 -19.99 -4.05
N TYR A 115 -26.02 -21.00 -3.41
CA TYR A 115 -25.17 -22.01 -4.06
C TYR A 115 -25.97 -23.15 -4.75
N GLY A 116 -27.22 -22.87 -5.16
CA GLY A 116 -27.99 -23.68 -6.12
C GLY A 116 -28.55 -25.03 -5.65
N ARG A 117 -28.33 -25.45 -4.39
CA ARG A 117 -28.72 -26.79 -3.91
C ARG A 117 -30.21 -26.86 -3.53
N LYS A 118 -31.05 -27.22 -4.51
CA LYS A 118 -32.51 -27.41 -4.35
C LYS A 118 -32.85 -28.61 -3.43
N HIS A 119 -33.01 -28.38 -2.13
CA HIS A 119 -33.62 -29.35 -1.21
C HIS A 119 -35.09 -29.64 -1.62
N ARG A 120 -35.44 -30.91 -1.87
CA ARG A 120 -36.80 -31.33 -2.27
C ARG A 120 -37.82 -31.43 -1.12
N ARG A 121 -37.39 -31.22 0.13
CA ARG A 121 -38.26 -31.17 1.33
C ARG A 121 -37.92 -29.91 2.13
N ASN A 122 -38.95 -29.29 2.70
CA ASN A 122 -38.83 -28.21 3.69
C ASN A 122 -38.50 -28.84 5.06
N PRO A 123 -37.31 -28.59 5.65
CA PRO A 123 -36.95 -29.15 6.97
C PRO A 123 -37.77 -28.56 8.12
N TYR A 124 -38.21 -27.31 7.99
CA TYR A 124 -38.68 -26.48 9.11
C TYR A 124 -40.21 -26.55 9.32
N GLY A 125 -40.87 -27.55 8.73
CA GLY A 125 -42.32 -27.75 8.79
C GLY A 125 -43.12 -26.73 7.99
N ASN A 126 -44.40 -27.03 7.77
CA ASN A 126 -45.38 -26.07 7.26
C ASN A 126 -46.27 -25.60 8.43
N GLU A 127 -46.41 -24.29 8.57
CA GLU A 127 -47.43 -23.58 9.36
C GLU A 127 -47.53 -23.85 10.88
N GLY A 128 -47.11 -22.86 11.67
CA GLY A 128 -47.87 -22.46 12.86
C GLY A 128 -47.45 -22.99 14.24
N SER A 129 -46.50 -23.92 14.33
CA SER A 129 -45.94 -24.28 15.65
C SER A 129 -45.03 -23.17 16.17
N ARG A 130 -45.37 -22.59 17.32
CA ARG A 130 -44.46 -21.71 18.09
C ARG A 130 -43.30 -22.51 18.70
N ASN A 131 -43.51 -23.82 18.88
CA ASN A 131 -42.50 -24.79 19.29
C ASN A 131 -41.86 -25.41 18.03
N MET A 132 -41.06 -24.64 17.30
CA MET A 132 -40.01 -25.25 16.48
C MET A 132 -38.98 -25.80 17.47
N GLN A 133 -38.85 -27.12 17.55
CA GLN A 133 -37.87 -27.73 18.46
C GLN A 133 -36.46 -27.35 18.02
N MET A 134 -35.59 -26.98 18.96
CA MET A 134 -34.18 -26.65 18.72
C MET A 134 -33.47 -27.76 17.92
N SER A 135 -33.84 -29.02 18.16
CA SER A 135 -33.38 -30.19 17.41
C SER A 135 -33.47 -30.05 15.89
N ALA A 136 -34.52 -29.45 15.32
CA ALA A 136 -34.65 -29.27 13.88
C ALA A 136 -33.70 -28.19 13.32
N LEU A 137 -33.32 -27.21 14.15
CA LEU A 137 -32.33 -26.18 13.81
C LEU A 137 -30.91 -26.75 13.93
N GLU A 138 -30.65 -27.50 15.00
CA GLU A 138 -29.40 -28.21 15.27
C GLU A 138 -29.12 -29.30 14.24
N GLU A 139 -30.14 -30.07 13.83
CA GLU A 139 -30.07 -31.07 12.76
C GLU A 139 -29.76 -30.39 11.41
N HIS A 140 -30.39 -29.25 11.11
CA HIS A 140 -30.07 -28.50 9.89
C HIS A 140 -28.61 -28.03 9.90
N ASN A 141 -28.16 -27.36 10.96
CA ASN A 141 -26.78 -26.86 11.10
C ASN A 141 -25.78 -28.03 11.09
N ASN A 142 -26.15 -29.19 11.61
CA ASN A 142 -25.33 -30.40 11.57
C ASN A 142 -25.38 -31.17 10.25
N SER A 143 -26.35 -30.90 9.38
CA SER A 143 -26.54 -31.64 8.13
C SER A 143 -25.35 -31.49 7.19
N LEU A 144 -25.02 -32.57 6.47
CA LEU A 144 -23.97 -32.58 5.45
C LEU A 144 -24.22 -31.55 4.33
N LEU A 145 -25.49 -31.21 4.06
CA LEU A 145 -25.87 -30.24 3.05
C LEU A 145 -25.66 -28.79 3.51
N HIS A 146 -25.93 -28.45 4.77
CA HIS A 146 -25.54 -27.16 5.34
C HIS A 146 -24.01 -27.05 5.45
N LYS A 147 -23.35 -28.07 5.97
CA LYS A 147 -21.88 -28.08 6.13
C LYS A 147 -21.14 -27.95 4.80
N GLU A 148 -21.61 -28.61 3.74
CA GLU A 148 -21.00 -28.47 2.40
C GLU A 148 -21.38 -27.15 1.72
N ALA A 149 -22.58 -26.59 1.96
CA ALA A 149 -22.92 -25.25 1.49
C ALA A 149 -22.06 -24.17 2.19
N LEU A 150 -21.79 -24.34 3.49
CA LEU A 150 -20.89 -23.48 4.26
C LEU A 150 -19.43 -23.65 3.80
N ARG A 151 -18.98 -24.88 3.52
CA ARG A 151 -17.63 -25.14 2.95
C ARG A 151 -17.47 -24.47 1.58
N LEU A 152 -18.49 -24.54 0.73
CA LEU A 152 -18.51 -23.83 -0.56
C LEU A 152 -18.60 -22.31 -0.39
N GLN A 153 -19.28 -21.80 0.65
CA GLN A 153 -19.30 -20.38 0.97
C GLN A 153 -17.93 -19.88 1.45
N THR A 154 -17.21 -20.66 2.29
CA THR A 154 -15.82 -20.35 2.67
C THR A 154 -14.90 -20.39 1.46
N ALA A 155 -14.92 -21.47 0.66
CA ALA A 155 -14.16 -21.58 -0.59
C ALA A 155 -14.61 -20.59 -1.70
N SER A 156 -15.69 -19.83 -1.47
CA SER A 156 -16.18 -18.73 -2.30
C SER A 156 -15.85 -17.35 -1.72
N LYS A 157 -15.49 -17.25 -0.44
CA LYS A 157 -14.79 -16.07 0.12
C LYS A 157 -13.35 -16.04 -0.37
N ASP A 158 -12.75 -17.22 -0.59
CA ASP A 158 -11.40 -17.40 -1.15
C ASP A 158 -11.29 -17.01 -2.65
N LYS A 159 -12.17 -16.13 -3.16
CA LYS A 159 -12.05 -15.52 -4.49
C LYS A 159 -12.43 -14.03 -4.51
N LEU A 160 -11.42 -13.22 -4.86
CA LEU A 160 -11.52 -11.83 -5.29
C LEU A 160 -11.93 -10.80 -4.24
N VAL A 161 -11.43 -10.98 -3.01
CA VAL A 161 -10.82 -9.83 -2.32
C VAL A 161 -9.46 -9.56 -2.98
N VAL A 162 -9.07 -8.30 -3.11
CA VAL A 162 -7.67 -7.94 -3.41
C VAL A 162 -6.92 -8.02 -2.07
N ASP A 163 -6.22 -9.12 -1.83
CA ASP A 163 -5.57 -9.43 -0.53
C ASP A 163 -4.28 -8.62 -0.26
N LYS A 164 -4.38 -7.31 -0.46
CA LYS A 164 -3.69 -6.30 0.33
C LYS A 164 -4.77 -5.31 0.78
N PRO A 165 -5.20 -5.30 2.05
CA PRO A 165 -6.03 -4.21 2.55
C PRO A 165 -5.20 -2.93 2.44
N ILE A 166 -5.60 -2.02 1.54
CA ILE A 166 -4.95 -0.72 1.40
C ILE A 166 -5.11 0.00 2.74
N TYR A 167 -4.00 0.27 3.43
CA TYR A 167 -3.99 0.93 4.73
C TYR A 167 -4.33 2.42 4.56
N VAL A 168 -5.63 2.71 4.45
CA VAL A 168 -6.14 4.08 4.49
C VAL A 168 -5.97 4.61 5.93
N LYS A 169 -4.79 5.14 6.23
CA LYS A 169 -4.55 5.85 7.49
C LYS A 169 -5.61 6.95 7.65
N ALA A 170 -6.07 7.16 8.88
CA ALA A 170 -7.06 8.18 9.19
C ALA A 170 -6.45 9.60 9.04
N ILE A 171 -6.44 10.11 7.81
CA ILE A 171 -6.09 11.48 7.47
C ILE A 171 -7.13 12.41 8.12
N MET A 172 -6.69 13.37 8.93
CA MET A 172 -7.58 14.17 9.77
C MET A 172 -8.18 15.36 9.00
N SER A 173 -7.44 15.88 8.02
CA SER A 173 -7.89 16.92 7.11
C SER A 173 -8.76 16.34 6.00
N LYS A 174 -9.98 16.87 5.88
CA LYS A 174 -10.94 16.49 4.82
C LYS A 174 -10.39 16.70 3.40
N THR A 175 -9.52 17.70 3.19
CA THR A 175 -8.94 17.99 1.86
C THR A 175 -7.79 17.05 1.49
N ALA A 176 -7.00 16.60 2.47
CA ALA A 176 -6.00 15.56 2.24
C ALA A 176 -6.69 14.19 2.04
N GLY A 177 -7.77 13.91 2.77
CA GLY A 177 -8.62 12.74 2.56
C GLY A 177 -9.27 12.68 1.17
N SER A 178 -9.72 13.81 0.61
CA SER A 178 -10.34 13.82 -0.73
C SER A 178 -9.35 13.50 -1.86
N ILE A 179 -8.08 13.93 -1.74
CA ILE A 179 -7.01 13.61 -2.71
C ILE A 179 -6.80 12.08 -2.78
N VAL A 180 -6.69 11.42 -1.62
CA VAL A 180 -6.56 9.95 -1.56
C VAL A 180 -7.80 9.24 -2.09
N GLN A 181 -9.01 9.75 -1.82
CA GLN A 181 -10.24 9.20 -2.37
C GLN A 181 -10.35 9.37 -3.90
N ALA A 182 -9.85 10.48 -4.45
CA ALA A 182 -9.77 10.70 -5.89
C ALA A 182 -8.82 9.71 -6.55
N ALA A 183 -7.61 9.53 -6.00
CA ALA A 183 -6.64 8.54 -6.46
C ALA A 183 -7.17 7.10 -6.37
N LEU A 184 -7.77 6.71 -5.24
CA LEU A 184 -8.36 5.38 -5.06
C LEU A 184 -9.53 5.11 -6.03
N LYS A 185 -10.29 6.14 -6.39
CA LYS A 185 -11.37 6.06 -7.39
C LYS A 185 -10.84 5.98 -8.84
N ARG A 186 -9.66 6.56 -9.11
CA ARG A 186 -8.95 6.51 -10.39
C ARG A 186 -8.34 5.13 -10.62
N ASP A 187 -7.57 4.65 -9.65
CA ASP A 187 -6.69 3.48 -9.76
C ASP A 187 -6.95 2.44 -8.63
N PRO A 188 -8.17 1.88 -8.50
CA PRO A 188 -8.60 1.07 -7.35
C PRO A 188 -7.88 -0.29 -7.17
N HIS A 189 -6.94 -0.63 -8.05
CA HIS A 189 -6.19 -1.88 -8.04
C HIS A 189 -4.67 -1.68 -7.93
N GLU A 190 -4.20 -0.43 -7.82
CA GLU A 190 -2.79 -0.10 -7.78
C GLU A 190 -2.29 0.11 -6.33
N ALA A 191 -2.35 -0.96 -5.54
CA ALA A 191 -2.11 -0.90 -4.10
C ALA A 191 -0.76 -0.27 -3.71
N GLU A 192 0.32 -0.57 -4.43
CA GLU A 192 1.65 0.00 -4.19
C GLU A 192 1.70 1.51 -4.50
N PHE A 193 1.01 1.96 -5.56
CA PHE A 193 0.92 3.37 -5.89
C PHE A 193 0.07 4.12 -4.86
N ILE A 194 -1.10 3.58 -4.50
CA ILE A 194 -2.00 4.18 -3.51
C ILE A 194 -1.35 4.25 -2.11
N GLN A 195 -0.56 3.26 -1.70
CA GLN A 195 0.24 3.31 -0.46
C GLN A 195 1.17 4.54 -0.46
N CYS A 196 1.97 4.70 -1.51
CA CYS A 196 2.92 5.82 -1.62
C CYS A 196 2.22 7.19 -1.67
N ILE A 197 1.06 7.28 -2.33
CA ILE A 197 0.20 8.48 -2.30
C ILE A 197 -0.26 8.79 -0.87
N GLN A 198 -0.71 7.80 -0.11
CA GLN A 198 -1.21 7.98 1.26
C GLN A 198 -0.11 8.50 2.19
N GLU A 199 1.10 7.94 2.10
CA GLU A 199 2.26 8.38 2.87
C GLU A 199 2.67 9.82 2.51
N ALA A 200 2.72 10.15 1.21
CA ALA A 200 3.03 11.50 0.76
C ALA A 200 1.96 12.54 1.13
N VAL A 201 0.67 12.23 0.94
CA VAL A 201 -0.44 13.13 1.29
C VAL A 201 -0.54 13.35 2.80
N HIS A 202 -0.32 12.31 3.61
CA HIS A 202 -0.19 12.44 5.07
C HIS A 202 0.98 13.37 5.45
N ALA A 203 2.14 13.24 4.79
CA ALA A 203 3.28 14.13 5.03
C ALA A 203 3.01 15.60 4.64
N LEU A 204 2.14 15.83 3.65
CA LEU A 204 1.75 17.15 3.16
C LEU A 204 0.52 17.73 3.87
N GLU A 205 -0.09 17.05 4.84
CA GLU A 205 -1.33 17.47 5.49
C GLU A 205 -1.24 18.91 6.05
N ARG A 206 -0.13 19.26 6.71
CA ARG A 206 0.13 20.62 7.23
C ARG A 206 0.40 21.66 6.14
N VAL A 207 0.84 21.25 4.96
CA VAL A 207 1.08 22.14 3.81
C VAL A 207 -0.25 22.46 3.13
N ILE A 208 -1.03 21.41 2.84
CA ILE A 208 -2.35 21.47 2.21
C ILE A 208 -3.36 22.22 3.11
N ALA A 209 -3.27 22.05 4.43
CA ALA A 209 -4.10 22.80 5.38
C ALA A 209 -3.76 24.30 5.47
N LYS A 210 -2.49 24.70 5.21
CA LYS A 210 -2.08 26.12 5.18
C LYS A 210 -2.48 26.81 3.87
N ASN A 211 -2.51 26.10 2.74
CA ASN A 211 -2.86 26.66 1.43
C ASN A 211 -3.59 25.64 0.56
N SER A 212 -4.88 25.90 0.33
CA SER A 212 -5.76 25.03 -0.46
C SER A 212 -5.40 24.94 -1.95
N HIS A 213 -4.61 25.87 -2.50
CA HIS A 213 -4.13 25.78 -3.88
C HIS A 213 -3.27 24.52 -4.12
N TYR A 214 -2.59 24.04 -3.07
CA TYR A 214 -1.81 22.80 -3.14
C TYR A 214 -2.67 21.54 -3.29
N VAL A 215 -3.98 21.58 -3.04
CA VAL A 215 -4.90 20.46 -3.38
C VAL A 215 -4.88 20.24 -4.89
N ASN A 216 -5.19 21.27 -5.66
CA ASN A 216 -5.27 21.19 -7.13
C ASN A 216 -3.91 20.84 -7.77
N ILE A 217 -2.81 21.32 -7.18
CA ILE A 217 -1.45 20.96 -7.64
C ILE A 217 -1.15 19.49 -7.34
N MET A 218 -1.51 18.98 -6.15
CA MET A 218 -1.32 17.57 -5.80
C MET A 218 -2.19 16.67 -6.67
N GLU A 219 -3.45 17.02 -6.92
CA GLU A 219 -4.34 16.27 -7.83
C GLU A 219 -3.80 16.23 -9.27
N ARG A 220 -3.16 17.30 -9.76
CA ARG A 220 -2.43 17.28 -11.05
C ARG A 220 -1.18 16.40 -10.99
N LEU A 221 -0.37 16.53 -9.93
CA LEU A 221 0.90 15.80 -9.78
C LEU A 221 0.69 14.29 -9.67
N LEU A 222 -0.45 13.83 -9.13
CA LEU A 222 -0.75 12.41 -8.99
C LEU A 222 -1.14 11.70 -10.29
N GLU A 223 -1.46 12.43 -11.36
CA GLU A 223 -1.61 11.85 -12.71
C GLU A 223 -0.26 11.94 -13.44
N PRO A 224 0.39 10.82 -13.83
CA PRO A 224 1.66 10.86 -14.52
C PRO A 224 1.54 11.50 -15.91
N GLU A 225 2.42 12.45 -16.24
CA GLU A 225 2.42 13.16 -17.54
C GLU A 225 2.40 12.22 -18.76
N ARG A 226 3.04 11.04 -18.67
CA ARG A 226 2.96 10.02 -19.73
C ARG A 226 3.24 8.60 -19.24
N MET A 227 2.21 7.76 -19.28
CA MET A 227 2.32 6.31 -19.11
C MET A 227 2.42 5.61 -20.48
N ILE A 228 3.42 4.76 -20.66
CA ILE A 228 3.64 3.96 -21.87
C ILE A 228 3.69 2.49 -21.47
N VAL A 229 2.76 1.70 -22.00
CA VAL A 229 2.69 0.24 -21.82
C VAL A 229 2.77 -0.41 -23.19
N PHE A 230 3.74 -1.32 -23.38
CA PHE A 230 4.08 -1.87 -24.68
C PHE A 230 4.38 -3.37 -24.61
N ARG A 231 4.42 -4.03 -25.77
CA ARG A 231 4.72 -5.46 -25.91
C ARG A 231 6.20 -5.63 -26.27
N VAL A 232 6.89 -6.52 -25.57
CA VAL A 232 8.29 -6.85 -25.83
C VAL A 232 8.39 -8.32 -26.29
N PRO A 233 8.33 -8.58 -27.62
CA PRO A 233 8.50 -9.93 -28.17
C PRO A 233 9.99 -10.28 -28.32
N TRP A 234 10.40 -11.46 -27.91
CA TRP A 234 11.80 -11.91 -28.03
C TRP A 234 11.86 -13.42 -28.32
N VAL A 235 13.07 -13.93 -28.60
CA VAL A 235 13.30 -15.35 -28.95
C VAL A 235 14.40 -15.89 -28.05
N ASP A 236 14.16 -17.04 -27.42
CA ASP A 236 15.11 -17.67 -26.50
C ASP A 236 16.22 -18.46 -27.22
N ASP A 237 17.19 -19.01 -26.49
CA ASP A 237 18.30 -19.76 -27.12
C ASP A 237 17.89 -21.11 -27.73
N ARG A 238 16.63 -21.55 -27.55
CA ARG A 238 16.03 -22.73 -28.20
C ARG A 238 15.23 -22.38 -29.46
N GLY A 239 15.01 -21.08 -29.72
CA GLY A 239 14.20 -20.59 -30.84
C GLY A 239 12.71 -20.40 -30.50
N GLU A 240 12.31 -20.55 -29.24
CA GLU A 240 10.91 -20.32 -28.82
C GLU A 240 10.62 -18.82 -28.72
N THR A 241 9.45 -18.39 -29.19
CA THR A 241 9.00 -16.99 -29.13
C THR A 241 8.33 -16.68 -27.80
N HIS A 242 8.88 -15.71 -27.06
CA HIS A 242 8.37 -15.25 -25.78
C HIS A 242 7.84 -13.81 -25.89
N VAL A 243 6.91 -13.44 -25.01
CA VAL A 243 6.31 -12.09 -24.98
C VAL A 243 6.19 -11.62 -23.54
N ASN A 244 6.76 -10.44 -23.28
CA ASN A 244 6.70 -9.73 -22.00
C ASN A 244 6.02 -8.36 -22.17
N ARG A 245 5.63 -7.74 -21.06
CA ARG A 245 5.09 -6.37 -21.04
C ARG A 245 6.18 -5.38 -20.64
N GLY A 246 6.38 -4.34 -21.43
CA GLY A 246 7.25 -3.21 -21.11
C GLY A 246 6.44 -2.04 -20.55
N PHE A 247 7.06 -1.29 -19.63
CA PHE A 247 6.49 -0.11 -18.99
C PHE A 247 7.51 1.04 -19.00
N ARG A 248 7.06 2.27 -19.26
CA ARG A 248 7.75 3.50 -18.86
C ARG A 248 6.73 4.57 -18.45
N VAL A 249 6.88 5.08 -17.24
CA VAL A 249 6.06 6.16 -16.67
C VAL A 249 6.96 7.37 -16.52
N HIS A 250 6.76 8.37 -17.37
CA HIS A 250 7.26 9.72 -17.14
C HIS A 250 6.28 10.37 -16.19
N PHE A 251 6.72 10.63 -14.96
CA PHE A 251 5.80 11.00 -13.88
C PHE A 251 5.64 12.51 -13.82
N ASN A 252 6.75 13.25 -13.73
CA ASN A 252 6.76 14.70 -13.86
C ASN A 252 8.06 15.21 -14.49
N GLN A 253 7.98 16.22 -15.36
CA GLN A 253 9.10 16.89 -16.04
C GLN A 253 9.25 18.37 -15.65
N ALA A 254 8.42 18.89 -14.73
CA ALA A 254 8.40 20.32 -14.40
C ALA A 254 9.75 20.86 -13.87
N LEU A 255 10.56 20.03 -13.21
CA LEU A 255 11.90 20.41 -12.76
C LEU A 255 13.02 20.20 -13.81
N GLY A 256 12.78 19.45 -14.88
CA GLY A 256 13.78 19.10 -15.89
C GLY A 256 13.53 17.72 -16.52
N PRO A 257 14.47 17.20 -17.33
CA PRO A 257 14.37 15.88 -17.94
C PRO A 257 14.11 14.77 -16.92
N CYS A 258 13.32 13.77 -17.29
CA CYS A 258 13.08 12.61 -16.44
C CYS A 258 14.39 11.85 -16.18
N ARG A 259 14.62 11.39 -14.93
CA ARG A 259 15.59 10.33 -14.64
C ARG A 259 14.97 9.24 -13.76
N GLY A 260 15.38 8.00 -14.00
CA GLY A 260 15.11 6.88 -13.08
C GLY A 260 15.05 5.50 -13.72
N GLY A 261 14.91 4.49 -12.85
CA GLY A 261 15.26 3.10 -13.11
C GLY A 261 14.43 2.36 -14.16
N ILE A 262 15.03 1.35 -14.77
CA ILE A 262 14.34 0.28 -15.51
C ILE A 262 14.44 -1.00 -14.67
N ARG A 263 13.32 -1.56 -14.19
CA ARG A 263 13.28 -2.77 -13.35
C ARG A 263 12.90 -4.01 -14.18
N PHE A 264 13.71 -5.06 -14.21
CA PHE A 264 13.35 -6.36 -14.80
C PHE A 264 13.09 -7.37 -13.68
N HIS A 265 11.82 -7.63 -13.38
CA HIS A 265 11.42 -8.55 -12.33
C HIS A 265 10.00 -9.09 -12.60
N PRO A 266 9.72 -10.39 -12.39
CA PRO A 266 8.43 -11.00 -12.75
C PRO A 266 7.20 -10.46 -11.99
N THR A 267 7.39 -9.63 -10.97
CA THR A 267 6.29 -8.93 -10.27
C THR A 267 5.92 -7.57 -10.90
N MET A 268 6.68 -7.09 -11.90
CA MET A 268 6.51 -5.74 -12.46
C MET A 268 5.13 -5.54 -13.10
N ASN A 269 4.49 -4.44 -12.73
CA ASN A 269 3.17 -4.04 -13.19
C ASN A 269 3.08 -2.49 -13.23
N LEU A 270 1.92 -1.95 -13.64
CA LEU A 270 1.73 -0.50 -13.76
C LEU A 270 1.73 0.21 -12.39
N SER A 271 1.11 -0.38 -11.37
CA SER A 271 1.13 0.10 -9.97
C SER A 271 2.56 0.35 -9.48
N ILE A 272 3.43 -0.65 -9.62
CA ILE A 272 4.85 -0.57 -9.23
C ILE A 272 5.60 0.47 -10.09
N ALA A 273 5.30 0.57 -11.39
CA ALA A 273 5.93 1.57 -12.25
C ALA A 273 5.50 3.02 -11.90
N LYS A 274 4.24 3.25 -11.50
CA LYS A 274 3.74 4.55 -11.04
C LYS A 274 4.27 4.90 -9.64
N PHE A 275 4.27 3.94 -8.71
CA PHE A 275 4.92 4.03 -7.40
C PHE A 275 6.39 4.48 -7.52
N LEU A 276 7.21 3.73 -8.25
CA LEU A 276 8.63 4.05 -8.44
C LEU A 276 8.82 5.39 -9.16
N GLY A 277 7.95 5.74 -10.12
CA GLY A 277 7.99 7.02 -10.82
C GLY A 277 7.70 8.21 -9.90
N PHE A 278 6.73 8.07 -8.98
CA PHE A 278 6.37 9.08 -8.01
C PHE A 278 7.47 9.27 -6.94
N GLU A 279 7.95 8.18 -6.33
CA GLU A 279 9.10 8.25 -5.42
C GLU A 279 10.32 8.88 -6.10
N GLN A 280 10.60 8.53 -7.36
CA GLN A 280 11.76 9.07 -8.07
C GLN A 280 11.59 10.56 -8.38
N THR A 281 10.37 11.03 -8.69
CA THR A 281 10.06 12.47 -8.79
C THR A 281 10.38 13.19 -7.47
N LEU A 282 9.91 12.65 -6.34
CA LEU A 282 10.15 13.26 -5.02
C LEU A 282 11.64 13.22 -4.62
N LYS A 283 12.33 12.10 -4.88
CA LYS A 283 13.77 11.89 -4.65
C LYS A 283 14.64 12.82 -5.49
N ASN A 284 14.28 13.01 -6.76
CA ASN A 284 14.95 13.94 -7.67
C ASN A 284 14.73 15.40 -7.25
N ALA A 285 13.50 15.79 -6.90
CA ALA A 285 13.17 17.12 -6.40
C ALA A 285 13.80 17.47 -5.05
N LEU A 286 14.05 16.47 -4.18
CA LEU A 286 14.80 16.66 -2.94
C LEU A 286 16.32 16.73 -3.16
N SER A 287 16.85 16.18 -4.26
CA SER A 287 18.27 16.33 -4.62
C SER A 287 18.64 17.82 -4.87
N PRO A 288 19.92 18.21 -4.91
CA PRO A 288 20.29 19.59 -5.26
C PRO A 288 20.21 19.86 -6.78
N TYR A 289 19.78 18.88 -7.59
CA TYR A 289 19.74 18.92 -9.05
C TYR A 289 18.30 19.08 -9.57
N LYS A 290 18.18 19.72 -10.75
CA LYS A 290 16.90 20.04 -11.38
C LYS A 290 16.49 18.95 -12.37
N LEU A 291 15.78 17.94 -11.87
CA LEU A 291 15.41 16.73 -12.61
C LEU A 291 13.94 16.36 -12.41
N GLY A 292 13.30 15.92 -13.48
CA GLY A 292 12.00 15.23 -13.43
C GLY A 292 12.15 13.77 -13.02
N GLY A 293 11.05 13.11 -12.63
CA GLY A 293 11.05 11.69 -12.25
C GLY A 293 10.42 10.77 -13.29
N ALA A 294 11.01 9.58 -13.46
CA ALA A 294 10.43 8.49 -14.22
C ALA A 294 10.83 7.13 -13.64
N ALA A 295 10.03 6.11 -13.92
CA ALA A 295 10.40 4.72 -13.72
C ALA A 295 9.83 3.84 -14.83
N GLY A 296 10.44 2.69 -15.06
CA GLY A 296 9.97 1.73 -16.06
C GLY A 296 10.48 0.34 -15.77
N GLY A 297 10.32 -0.57 -16.72
CA GLY A 297 10.71 -1.96 -16.53
C GLY A 297 9.88 -2.94 -17.32
N SER A 298 9.98 -4.21 -16.92
CA SER A 298 9.23 -5.32 -17.52
C SER A 298 9.05 -6.48 -16.54
N ASP A 299 8.00 -7.26 -16.79
CA ASP A 299 7.71 -8.56 -16.15
C ASP A 299 8.68 -9.69 -16.58
N PHE A 300 9.72 -9.37 -17.35
CA PHE A 300 10.84 -10.25 -17.67
C PHE A 300 11.68 -10.59 -16.42
N ASP A 301 11.92 -11.89 -16.19
CA ASP A 301 12.90 -12.36 -15.19
C ASP A 301 14.25 -12.67 -15.87
N PRO A 302 15.33 -11.93 -15.54
CA PRO A 302 16.68 -12.24 -16.03
C PRO A 302 17.34 -13.46 -15.35
N LYS A 303 16.75 -14.02 -14.28
CA LYS A 303 17.31 -15.19 -13.59
C LYS A 303 17.26 -16.44 -14.48
N GLY A 304 18.38 -17.16 -14.54
CA GLY A 304 18.50 -18.35 -15.39
C GLY A 304 18.49 -18.08 -16.90
N LYS A 305 18.61 -16.82 -17.32
CA LYS A 305 18.72 -16.42 -18.74
C LYS A 305 20.17 -16.26 -19.17
N SER A 306 20.45 -16.56 -20.43
CA SER A 306 21.78 -16.36 -21.02
C SER A 306 22.04 -14.89 -21.34
N ASP A 307 23.32 -14.52 -21.52
CA ASP A 307 23.69 -13.19 -22.01
C ASP A 307 23.06 -12.87 -23.37
N ASN A 308 22.85 -13.88 -24.24
CA ASN A 308 22.21 -13.71 -25.54
C ASN A 308 20.71 -13.45 -25.40
N GLU A 309 20.01 -14.17 -24.52
CA GLU A 309 18.59 -13.96 -24.25
C GLU A 309 18.34 -12.57 -23.66
N ILE A 310 19.16 -12.17 -22.68
CA ILE A 310 19.10 -10.84 -22.05
C ILE A 310 19.45 -9.74 -23.10
N MET A 311 20.44 -9.95 -23.96
CA MET A 311 20.76 -9.03 -25.04
C MET A 311 19.59 -8.87 -26.03
N ARG A 312 19.00 -9.97 -26.50
CA ARG A 312 17.83 -9.95 -27.40
C ARG A 312 16.64 -9.26 -26.74
N PHE A 313 16.42 -9.51 -25.45
CA PHE A 313 15.37 -8.86 -24.66
C PHE A 313 15.58 -7.34 -24.57
N CYS A 314 16.77 -6.89 -24.14
CA CYS A 314 17.11 -5.47 -24.08
C CYS A 314 16.99 -4.78 -25.45
N GLN A 315 17.40 -5.44 -26.54
CA GLN A 315 17.25 -4.92 -27.90
C GLN A 315 15.78 -4.76 -28.28
N SER A 316 14.93 -5.76 -28.00
CA SER A 316 13.49 -5.69 -28.26
C SER A 316 12.79 -4.62 -27.43
N PHE A 317 13.13 -4.52 -26.13
CA PHE A 317 12.63 -3.46 -25.25
C PHE A 317 12.94 -2.07 -25.82
N MET A 318 14.17 -1.86 -26.28
CA MET A 318 14.62 -0.58 -26.82
C MET A 318 13.97 -0.22 -28.17
N ASN A 319 13.65 -1.21 -29.02
CA ASN A 319 13.02 -0.98 -30.33
C ASN A 319 11.70 -0.18 -30.25
N GLU A 320 10.92 -0.37 -29.19
CA GLU A 320 9.66 0.35 -28.96
C GLU A 320 9.91 1.71 -28.28
N ILE A 321 10.71 1.74 -27.21
CA ILE A 321 10.78 2.90 -26.29
C ILE A 321 11.80 3.99 -26.68
N PHE A 322 12.77 3.72 -27.57
CA PHE A 322 13.91 4.62 -27.82
C PHE A 322 13.54 6.07 -28.16
N ARG A 323 12.38 6.30 -28.78
CA ARG A 323 11.91 7.63 -29.22
C ARG A 323 11.63 8.59 -28.06
N TYR A 324 11.31 8.04 -26.89
CA TYR A 324 10.95 8.77 -25.69
C TYR A 324 12.16 9.14 -24.84
N PHE A 325 13.25 8.37 -24.93
CA PHE A 325 14.51 8.66 -24.26
C PHE A 325 15.34 9.73 -25.00
N GLY A 326 16.25 10.37 -24.24
CA GLY A 326 17.20 11.37 -24.72
C GLY A 326 17.59 12.35 -23.62
N PRO A 327 18.71 13.11 -23.78
CA PRO A 327 19.23 14.04 -22.78
C PRO A 327 18.17 15.01 -22.25
N ASP A 328 17.43 15.64 -23.16
CA ASP A 328 16.42 16.66 -22.84
C ASP A 328 15.01 16.08 -22.63
N LYS A 329 14.89 14.77 -22.37
CA LYS A 329 13.60 14.06 -22.27
C LYS A 329 13.54 13.12 -21.06
N ASP A 330 14.29 12.02 -21.14
CA ASP A 330 14.28 10.92 -20.18
C ASP A 330 15.56 10.11 -20.31
N LEU A 331 16.24 9.92 -19.17
CA LEU A 331 17.53 9.27 -19.02
C LEU A 331 17.40 8.07 -18.06
N PRO A 332 17.33 6.83 -18.58
CA PRO A 332 17.12 5.65 -17.75
C PRO A 332 18.35 5.28 -16.90
N SER A 333 18.12 4.75 -15.71
CA SER A 333 19.17 4.27 -14.79
C SER A 333 19.07 2.76 -14.50
N GLU A 334 20.13 2.25 -13.85
CA GLU A 334 20.16 0.93 -13.23
C GLU A 334 19.07 0.81 -12.14
N GLU A 335 18.55 -0.40 -11.94
CA GLU A 335 17.53 -0.78 -10.94
C GLU A 335 17.50 -2.33 -10.86
N MET A 336 16.69 -2.94 -9.98
CA MET A 336 16.60 -4.40 -9.80
C MET A 336 16.39 -5.13 -11.15
N GLY A 337 17.30 -6.07 -11.45
CA GLY A 337 17.31 -6.82 -12.71
C GLY A 337 17.99 -6.14 -13.90
N VAL A 338 18.37 -4.86 -13.78
CA VAL A 338 19.07 -4.09 -14.83
C VAL A 338 20.36 -3.51 -14.26
N GLY A 339 21.45 -4.23 -14.46
CA GLY A 339 22.80 -3.80 -14.12
C GLY A 339 23.56 -3.21 -15.31
N ILE A 340 24.89 -3.18 -15.16
CA ILE A 340 25.81 -2.61 -16.16
C ILE A 340 25.72 -3.33 -17.51
N ARG A 341 25.53 -4.66 -17.50
CA ARG A 341 25.36 -5.49 -18.70
C ARG A 341 24.10 -5.11 -19.47
N GLU A 342 22.97 -5.06 -18.78
CA GLU A 342 21.66 -4.74 -19.37
C GLU A 342 21.64 -3.30 -19.91
N MET A 343 22.14 -2.33 -19.13
CA MET A 343 22.29 -0.94 -19.59
C MET A 343 23.23 -0.82 -20.80
N GLY A 344 24.27 -1.64 -20.89
CA GLY A 344 25.15 -1.72 -22.05
C GLY A 344 24.42 -2.19 -23.32
N PHE A 345 23.58 -3.24 -23.21
CA PHE A 345 22.76 -3.71 -24.32
C PHE A 345 21.67 -2.70 -24.71
N LEU A 346 21.01 -2.08 -23.73
CA LEU A 346 20.01 -1.03 -23.93
C LEU A 346 20.62 0.18 -24.66
N PHE A 347 21.76 0.69 -24.21
CA PHE A 347 22.49 1.78 -24.90
C PHE A 347 22.95 1.36 -26.30
N GLY A 348 23.49 0.14 -26.45
CA GLY A 348 23.97 -0.38 -27.73
C GLY A 348 22.89 -0.33 -28.81
N GLN A 349 21.65 -0.70 -28.45
CA GLN A 349 20.50 -0.62 -29.34
C GLN A 349 19.96 0.82 -29.47
N TYR A 350 19.94 1.63 -28.40
CA TYR A 350 19.54 3.04 -28.48
C TYR A 350 20.39 3.79 -29.51
N ARG A 351 21.72 3.69 -29.41
CA ARG A 351 22.68 4.29 -30.35
C ARG A 351 22.43 3.83 -31.79
N ARG A 352 22.07 2.55 -31.99
CA ARG A 352 21.76 1.98 -33.31
C ARG A 352 20.47 2.56 -33.90
N LEU A 353 19.45 2.82 -33.08
CA LEU A 353 18.14 3.32 -33.52
C LEU A 353 18.09 4.86 -33.64
N ALA A 354 18.79 5.58 -32.76
CA ALA A 354 18.89 7.03 -32.79
C ALA A 354 19.90 7.57 -33.82
N GLY A 355 20.82 6.72 -34.31
CA GLY A 355 21.79 7.07 -35.35
C GLY A 355 22.97 7.94 -34.88
N HIS A 356 22.98 8.39 -33.62
CA HIS A 356 24.02 9.24 -33.05
C HIS A 356 24.50 8.75 -31.67
N PHE A 357 25.73 9.12 -31.30
CA PHE A 357 26.28 8.86 -29.98
C PHE A 357 25.92 9.99 -29.00
N GLN A 358 25.18 9.68 -27.94
CA GLN A 358 24.89 10.61 -26.83
C GLN A 358 25.32 9.97 -25.51
N GLY A 359 26.47 10.39 -24.97
CA GLY A 359 27.03 9.82 -23.74
C GLY A 359 26.13 9.96 -22.51
N SER A 360 25.24 10.97 -22.50
CA SER A 360 24.31 11.26 -21.41
C SER A 360 23.30 10.13 -21.14
N PHE A 361 23.00 9.29 -22.14
CA PHE A 361 21.93 8.27 -22.06
C PHE A 361 22.10 7.28 -20.90
N THR A 362 23.33 6.83 -20.61
CA THR A 362 23.67 5.94 -19.49
C THR A 362 24.37 6.64 -18.33
N GLY A 363 24.88 7.86 -18.55
CA GLY A 363 26.16 8.29 -17.96
C GLY A 363 27.36 7.62 -18.68
N PRO A 364 28.60 8.09 -18.45
CA PRO A 364 29.77 7.67 -19.19
C PRO A 364 30.27 6.27 -18.75
N ARG A 365 29.97 5.23 -19.55
CA ARG A 365 30.55 3.87 -19.37
C ARG A 365 31.15 3.24 -20.64
N ILE A 366 31.45 4.04 -21.66
CA ILE A 366 32.12 3.59 -22.90
C ILE A 366 33.64 3.80 -22.88
N PHE A 367 34.15 4.57 -21.92
CA PHE A 367 35.54 4.50 -21.48
C PHE A 367 35.55 3.98 -20.04
N TRP A 368 36.19 2.83 -19.83
CA TRP A 368 36.29 2.22 -18.51
C TRP A 368 37.47 2.82 -17.73
N THR A 369 37.18 3.71 -16.80
CA THR A 369 38.04 3.96 -15.64
C THR A 369 37.36 3.39 -14.39
N GLY A 370 38.12 2.70 -13.54
CA GLY A 370 37.61 2.07 -12.31
C GLY A 370 37.33 3.05 -11.17
N SER A 371 37.08 4.33 -11.48
CA SER A 371 36.94 5.43 -10.51
C SER A 371 35.54 6.02 -10.40
N SER A 372 34.57 5.56 -11.22
CA SER A 372 33.15 5.90 -11.02
C SER A 372 32.62 5.17 -9.78
N LEU A 373 32.62 5.87 -8.64
CA LEU A 373 31.99 5.45 -7.38
C LEU A 373 30.45 5.39 -7.44
N ARG A 374 29.83 5.45 -8.63
CA ARG A 374 28.38 5.32 -8.84
C ARG A 374 27.83 3.94 -8.44
N THR A 375 28.67 2.92 -8.37
CA THR A 375 28.23 1.57 -7.96
C THR A 375 27.95 1.56 -6.45
N GLU A 376 28.73 2.36 -5.72
CA GLU A 376 28.81 2.54 -4.28
C GLU A 376 27.89 3.67 -3.78
N ALA A 377 27.73 4.74 -4.56
CA ALA A 377 27.22 6.04 -4.12
C ALA A 377 25.86 6.03 -3.41
N THR A 378 24.91 5.20 -3.85
CA THR A 378 23.63 5.05 -3.14
C THR A 378 23.86 4.54 -1.71
N ALA A 379 24.64 3.47 -1.56
CA ALA A 379 24.94 2.86 -0.27
C ALA A 379 25.81 3.74 0.62
N TYR A 380 26.79 4.43 0.04
CA TYR A 380 27.60 5.41 0.76
C TYR A 380 26.71 6.57 1.25
N GLY A 381 25.75 7.02 0.44
CA GLY A 381 24.73 8.00 0.82
C GLY A 381 23.90 7.60 2.04
N LEU A 382 23.52 6.31 2.17
CA LEU A 382 22.83 5.79 3.35
C LEU A 382 23.70 5.93 4.61
N VAL A 383 24.97 5.54 4.55
CA VAL A 383 25.90 5.64 5.70
C VAL A 383 26.20 7.10 6.05
N PHE A 384 26.31 8.00 5.06
CA PHE A 384 26.43 9.44 5.33
C PHE A 384 25.17 10.02 5.98
N PHE A 385 23.97 9.59 5.59
CA PHE A 385 22.73 9.98 6.28
C PHE A 385 22.68 9.48 7.73
N ALA A 386 23.16 8.26 8.00
CA ALA A 386 23.31 7.74 9.36
C ALA A 386 24.28 8.61 10.19
N GLN A 387 25.44 8.98 9.63
CA GLN A 387 26.41 9.85 10.28
C GLN A 387 25.88 11.27 10.52
N LEU A 388 25.11 11.84 9.59
CA LEU A 388 24.48 13.17 9.77
C LEU A 388 23.46 13.15 10.91
N ILE A 389 22.63 12.10 11.03
CA ILE A 389 21.69 11.95 12.14
C ILE A 389 22.42 11.76 13.46
N LEU A 390 23.46 10.92 13.51
CA LEU A 390 24.26 10.70 14.71
C LEU A 390 25.01 11.96 15.15
N ALA A 391 25.55 12.75 14.23
CA ALA A 391 26.21 14.01 14.53
C ALA A 391 25.27 15.02 15.22
N GLU A 392 24.01 15.11 14.77
CA GLU A 392 22.98 15.93 15.41
C GLU A 392 22.60 15.42 16.82
N MET A 393 22.77 14.12 17.09
CA MET A 393 22.66 13.53 18.42
C MET A 393 23.95 13.65 19.26
N ASN A 394 24.99 14.32 18.76
CA ASN A 394 26.34 14.37 19.33
C ASN A 394 26.97 12.97 19.54
N LYS A 395 26.77 12.08 18.56
CA LYS A 395 27.29 10.70 18.53
C LYS A 395 28.12 10.43 17.27
N ASP A 396 28.97 9.43 17.36
CA ASP A 396 29.67 8.82 16.23
C ASP A 396 29.00 7.47 15.86
N ILE A 397 29.17 7.01 14.63
CA ILE A 397 28.75 5.70 14.14
C ILE A 397 29.77 4.60 14.49
N LYS A 398 31.01 5.00 14.79
CA LYS A 398 32.10 4.11 15.14
C LYS A 398 31.77 3.25 16.37
N GLY A 399 31.91 1.94 16.22
CA GLY A 399 31.60 0.94 17.26
C GLY A 399 30.12 0.58 17.42
N LEU A 400 29.19 1.25 16.72
CA LEU A 400 27.77 0.91 16.77
C LEU A 400 27.48 -0.39 16.01
N ARG A 401 26.58 -1.23 16.55
CA ARG A 401 26.13 -2.46 15.89
C ARG A 401 25.08 -2.15 14.84
N CYS A 402 25.32 -2.57 13.61
CA CYS A 402 24.47 -2.27 12.46
C CYS A 402 23.86 -3.55 11.88
N VAL A 403 22.53 -3.60 11.78
CA VAL A 403 21.80 -4.67 11.09
C VAL A 403 21.52 -4.23 9.66
N VAL A 404 21.82 -5.09 8.68
CA VAL A 404 21.61 -4.83 7.26
C VAL A 404 20.83 -5.99 6.66
N SER A 405 19.76 -5.70 5.92
CA SER A 405 19.06 -6.72 5.12
C SER A 405 19.55 -6.70 3.67
N GLY A 406 19.27 -7.79 2.96
CA GLY A 406 19.63 -7.94 1.57
C GLY A 406 21.08 -8.37 1.36
N PHE A 407 21.27 -9.00 0.21
CA PHE A 407 22.55 -9.42 -0.36
C PHE A 407 22.75 -8.70 -1.71
N GLY A 408 22.11 -7.53 -1.85
CA GLY A 408 22.01 -6.72 -3.06
C GLY A 408 23.31 -5.98 -3.43
N LYS A 409 23.26 -5.12 -4.46
CA LYS A 409 24.34 -4.18 -4.76
C LYS A 409 24.51 -3.20 -3.59
N ILE A 410 23.39 -2.60 -3.17
CA ILE A 410 23.33 -1.63 -2.07
C ILE A 410 23.88 -2.23 -0.76
N ALA A 411 23.32 -3.35 -0.28
CA ALA A 411 23.73 -3.98 0.98
C ALA A 411 25.24 -4.27 1.10
N LEU A 412 25.87 -4.80 0.04
CA LEU A 412 27.32 -5.10 0.07
C LEU A 412 28.20 -3.84 0.15
N HIS A 413 27.78 -2.73 -0.44
CA HIS A 413 28.49 -1.45 -0.31
C HIS A 413 28.12 -0.70 0.98
N VAL A 414 26.95 -0.98 1.59
CA VAL A 414 26.62 -0.52 2.95
C VAL A 414 27.56 -1.20 3.95
N LEU A 415 27.73 -2.53 3.87
CA LEU A 415 28.71 -3.28 4.67
C LEU A 415 30.12 -2.68 4.56
N GLU A 416 30.60 -2.51 3.33
CA GLU A 416 31.91 -1.92 3.02
C GLU A 416 32.08 -0.53 3.65
N LYS A 417 31.10 0.36 3.49
CA LYS A 417 31.22 1.72 4.03
C LYS A 417 31.07 1.77 5.55
N LEU A 418 30.24 0.91 6.14
CA LEU A 418 30.12 0.76 7.60
C LEU A 418 31.45 0.31 8.23
N VAL A 419 32.11 -0.69 7.64
CA VAL A 419 33.46 -1.11 8.08
C VAL A 419 34.48 0.02 7.90
N ALA A 420 34.43 0.77 6.80
CA ALA A 420 35.33 1.89 6.55
C ALA A 420 35.20 3.05 7.58
N VAL A 421 33.99 3.28 8.12
CA VAL A 421 33.76 4.26 9.21
C VAL A 421 33.89 3.64 10.61
N GLY A 422 34.28 2.37 10.70
CA GLY A 422 34.51 1.67 11.97
C GLY A 422 33.25 1.27 12.74
N ALA A 423 32.10 1.21 12.07
CA ALA A 423 30.88 0.59 12.59
C ALA A 423 30.95 -0.95 12.48
N ILE A 424 30.06 -1.66 13.17
CA ILE A 424 30.07 -3.13 13.24
C ILE A 424 28.82 -3.69 12.54
N PRO A 425 28.85 -3.88 11.20
CA PRO A 425 27.77 -4.56 10.49
C PRO A 425 27.79 -6.06 10.82
N ILE A 426 26.65 -6.61 11.28
CA ILE A 426 26.55 -8.00 11.79
C ILE A 426 25.69 -8.93 10.93
N THR A 427 24.84 -8.40 10.02
CA THR A 427 23.90 -9.22 9.24
C THR A 427 23.87 -8.89 7.74
N VAL A 428 23.46 -9.88 6.93
CA VAL A 428 22.98 -9.75 5.54
C VAL A 428 21.90 -10.81 5.30
N SER A 429 20.98 -10.60 4.35
CA SER A 429 19.90 -11.57 4.05
C SER A 429 19.68 -11.83 2.57
N ASP A 430 19.21 -13.03 2.22
CA ASP A 430 18.72 -13.35 0.88
C ASP A 430 17.24 -13.72 0.93
N SER A 431 16.63 -14.12 -0.20
CA SER A 431 15.21 -14.47 -0.25
C SER A 431 14.87 -15.82 0.39
N LYS A 432 15.75 -16.37 1.23
CA LYS A 432 15.57 -17.66 1.93
C LYS A 432 15.83 -17.57 3.43
N GLY A 433 16.44 -16.48 3.92
CA GLY A 433 16.85 -16.32 5.31
C GLY A 433 17.92 -15.26 5.49
N TYR A 434 18.51 -15.19 6.68
CA TYR A 434 19.59 -14.25 6.98
C TYR A 434 20.81 -14.91 7.63
N LEU A 435 21.96 -14.31 7.39
CA LEU A 435 23.23 -14.60 8.02
C LEU A 435 23.48 -13.58 9.13
N VAL A 436 23.93 -14.05 10.30
CA VAL A 436 24.55 -13.22 11.33
C VAL A 436 25.99 -13.67 11.59
N ASP A 437 26.89 -12.71 11.75
CA ASP A 437 28.28 -12.90 12.16
C ASP A 437 28.55 -11.96 13.36
N GLU A 438 28.62 -12.55 14.56
CA GLU A 438 28.66 -11.80 15.83
C GLU A 438 29.99 -11.05 16.06
N ASP A 439 31.06 -11.44 15.37
CA ASP A 439 32.31 -10.67 15.32
C ASP A 439 32.18 -9.39 14.47
N GLY A 440 31.10 -9.28 13.68
CA GLY A 440 30.95 -8.32 12.60
C GLY A 440 31.66 -8.74 11.31
N PHE A 441 31.32 -8.09 10.20
CA PHE A 441 32.03 -8.26 8.93
C PHE A 441 33.29 -7.38 8.84
N ASP A 442 34.31 -7.89 8.15
CA ASP A 442 35.54 -7.20 7.79
C ASP A 442 35.73 -7.23 6.26
N TYR A 443 36.76 -6.56 5.73
CA TYR A 443 37.00 -6.51 4.27
C TYR A 443 37.22 -7.89 3.62
N MET A 444 37.80 -8.87 4.33
CA MET A 444 38.01 -10.23 3.81
C MET A 444 36.68 -11.00 3.78
N LYS A 445 35.88 -10.89 4.85
CA LYS A 445 34.51 -11.43 4.91
C LYS A 445 33.62 -10.83 3.81
N ILE A 446 33.73 -9.51 3.57
CA ILE A 446 32.98 -8.81 2.51
C ILE A 446 33.46 -9.24 1.11
N SER A 447 34.77 -9.44 0.89
CA SER A 447 35.28 -10.01 -0.36
C SER A 447 34.72 -11.42 -0.59
N PHE A 448 34.71 -12.27 0.44
CA PHE A 448 34.16 -13.62 0.31
C PHE A 448 32.64 -13.61 0.04
N LEU A 449 31.89 -12.67 0.63
CA LEU A 449 30.48 -12.44 0.30
C LEU A 449 30.29 -12.01 -1.17
N ARG A 450 31.20 -11.21 -1.73
CA ARG A 450 31.22 -10.85 -3.17
C ARG A 450 31.50 -12.07 -4.05
N ASP A 451 32.43 -12.94 -3.65
CA ASP A 451 32.78 -14.16 -4.38
C ASP A 451 31.67 -15.22 -4.37
N LEU A 452 30.99 -15.40 -3.23
CA LEU A 452 29.79 -16.24 -3.15
C LEU A 452 28.72 -15.75 -4.14
N LYS A 453 28.53 -14.43 -4.23
CA LYS A 453 27.54 -13.81 -5.12
C LYS A 453 27.91 -13.89 -6.60
N SER A 454 29.17 -13.66 -6.96
CA SER A 454 29.64 -13.76 -8.36
C SER A 454 29.52 -15.20 -8.88
N GLN A 455 29.74 -16.18 -8.00
CA GLN A 455 29.57 -17.61 -8.27
C GLN A 455 28.10 -18.10 -8.14
N GLN A 456 27.14 -17.20 -7.87
CA GLN A 456 25.71 -17.51 -7.63
C GLN A 456 25.45 -18.57 -6.53
N ARG A 457 26.35 -18.66 -5.54
CA ARG A 457 26.26 -19.61 -4.42
C ARG A 457 25.31 -19.11 -3.35
N SER A 458 24.78 -20.05 -2.55
CA SER A 458 23.90 -19.72 -1.43
C SER A 458 24.67 -19.03 -0.31
N LEU A 459 24.06 -18.04 0.34
CA LEU A 459 24.62 -17.32 1.49
C LEU A 459 25.00 -18.27 2.66
N ARG A 460 24.35 -19.45 2.76
CA ARG A 460 24.71 -20.55 3.68
C ARG A 460 26.17 -21.04 3.55
N ASP A 461 26.78 -20.90 2.38
CA ASP A 461 28.18 -21.30 2.18
C ASP A 461 29.16 -20.45 3.00
N TYR A 462 28.75 -19.26 3.45
CA TYR A 462 29.57 -18.41 4.30
C TYR A 462 29.96 -19.12 5.60
N SER A 463 29.01 -19.78 6.27
CA SER A 463 29.24 -20.47 7.54
C SER A 463 30.10 -21.74 7.42
N LYS A 464 30.41 -22.21 6.20
CA LYS A 464 31.42 -23.26 5.96
C LYS A 464 32.85 -22.74 6.15
N THR A 465 33.09 -21.46 5.87
CA THR A 465 34.38 -20.78 6.09
C THR A 465 34.44 -20.16 7.48
N TYR A 466 33.36 -19.46 7.88
CA TYR A 466 33.29 -18.71 9.14
C TYR A 466 32.35 -19.42 10.12
N ALA A 467 32.82 -20.50 10.74
CA ALA A 467 32.03 -21.40 11.58
C ALA A 467 31.43 -20.78 12.87
N ARG A 468 31.74 -19.52 13.21
CA ARG A 468 31.09 -18.75 14.29
C ARG A 468 29.85 -17.98 13.84
N SER A 469 29.67 -17.79 12.52
CA SER A 469 28.45 -17.24 11.94
C SER A 469 27.29 -18.24 11.98
N LYS A 470 26.06 -17.75 11.91
CA LYS A 470 24.84 -18.57 11.83
C LYS A 470 23.99 -18.09 10.67
N TYR A 471 23.40 -19.03 9.94
CA TYR A 471 22.35 -18.73 8.96
C TYR A 471 21.01 -19.24 9.51
N TYR A 472 20.00 -18.37 9.54
CA TYR A 472 18.65 -18.70 9.98
C TYR A 472 17.70 -18.73 8.77
N ASP A 473 17.01 -19.86 8.63
CA ASP A 473 16.04 -20.10 7.55
C ASP A 473 14.72 -19.38 7.76
N GLU A 474 14.12 -18.92 6.65
CA GLU A 474 12.78 -18.31 6.56
C GLU A 474 12.54 -17.13 7.52
N ALA A 475 13.62 -16.52 8.01
CA ALA A 475 13.63 -15.47 9.01
C ALA A 475 14.26 -14.17 8.47
N LYS A 476 14.00 -13.05 9.17
CA LYS A 476 14.53 -11.71 8.90
C LYS A 476 15.48 -11.27 10.02
N PRO A 477 16.49 -10.40 9.76
CA PRO A 477 17.52 -10.04 10.74
C PRO A 477 17.05 -9.09 11.87
N TRP A 478 15.77 -8.73 11.89
CA TRP A 478 15.17 -7.68 12.74
C TRP A 478 15.10 -8.00 14.24
N ASN A 479 15.40 -9.24 14.63
CA ASN A 479 15.53 -9.65 16.03
C ASN A 479 16.94 -9.37 16.61
N GLU A 480 17.94 -9.15 15.76
CA GLU A 480 19.33 -9.00 16.20
C GLU A 480 19.59 -7.63 16.84
N ARG A 481 20.40 -7.60 17.91
CA ARG A 481 20.68 -6.37 18.66
C ARG A 481 21.55 -5.39 17.87
N CYS A 482 20.98 -4.24 17.54
CA CYS A 482 21.60 -3.16 16.78
C CYS A 482 21.22 -1.77 17.31
N ASP A 483 22.11 -0.79 17.07
CA ASP A 483 21.83 0.63 17.25
C ASP A 483 21.18 1.24 16.00
N VAL A 484 21.58 0.76 14.81
CA VAL A 484 21.16 1.24 13.49
C VAL A 484 20.72 0.08 12.59
N ALA A 485 19.61 0.25 11.86
CA ALA A 485 19.10 -0.71 10.90
C ALA A 485 19.09 -0.15 9.46
N PHE A 486 19.51 -0.96 8.48
CA PHE A 486 19.58 -0.61 7.07
C PHE A 486 18.78 -1.62 6.20
N PRO A 487 17.45 -1.46 6.06
CA PRO A 487 16.67 -2.24 5.10
C PRO A 487 17.08 -1.96 3.64
N CYS A 488 17.74 -2.94 3.02
CA CYS A 488 18.29 -2.89 1.66
C CYS A 488 17.89 -4.12 0.81
N GLY A 489 16.85 -4.85 1.21
CA GLY A 489 16.36 -6.07 0.57
C GLY A 489 15.28 -5.83 -0.47
N SER A 490 14.11 -5.34 -0.05
CA SER A 490 12.93 -5.14 -0.90
C SER A 490 11.87 -4.21 -0.29
N GLN A 491 10.98 -3.70 -1.14
CA GLN A 491 9.75 -3.03 -0.73
C GLN A 491 8.95 -3.87 0.29
N ASN A 492 8.40 -3.21 1.32
CA ASN A 492 7.61 -3.80 2.41
C ASN A 492 8.28 -5.04 3.08
N GLU A 493 9.60 -5.01 3.26
CA GLU A 493 10.37 -6.04 3.96
C GLU A 493 10.28 -6.00 5.50
N ILE A 494 9.92 -4.84 6.08
CA ILE A 494 9.64 -4.64 7.51
C ILE A 494 8.13 -4.48 7.69
N ASP A 495 7.51 -5.46 8.36
CA ASP A 495 6.09 -5.42 8.74
C ASP A 495 5.88 -5.01 10.21
N GLN A 496 4.63 -5.04 10.66
CA GLN A 496 4.24 -4.64 12.02
C GLN A 496 4.97 -5.42 13.12
N ALA A 497 5.23 -6.72 12.92
CA ALA A 497 5.93 -7.55 13.90
C ALA A 497 7.44 -7.26 13.88
N ASP A 498 8.02 -7.07 12.69
CA ASP A 498 9.42 -6.67 12.54
C ASP A 498 9.74 -5.33 13.20
N ALA A 499 8.84 -4.35 13.08
CA ALA A 499 8.98 -3.06 13.74
C ALA A 499 9.02 -3.20 15.27
N ILE A 500 8.19 -4.09 15.85
CA ILE A 500 8.23 -4.41 17.28
C ILE A 500 9.55 -5.09 17.64
N ASN A 501 10.04 -6.01 16.81
CA ASN A 501 11.32 -6.70 17.03
C ASN A 501 12.51 -5.74 17.01
N LEU A 502 12.56 -4.79 16.06
CA LEU A 502 13.58 -3.74 15.98
C LEU A 502 13.57 -2.82 17.21
N VAL A 503 12.39 -2.43 17.70
CA VAL A 503 12.24 -1.64 18.92
C VAL A 503 12.77 -2.42 20.14
N ASN A 504 12.46 -3.72 20.22
CA ASN A 504 12.91 -4.60 21.29
C ASN A 504 14.41 -4.95 21.21
N SER A 505 15.01 -4.97 20.03
CA SER A 505 16.45 -5.25 19.84
C SER A 505 17.35 -4.08 20.23
N GLY A 506 16.78 -2.88 20.38
CA GLY A 506 17.45 -1.67 20.86
C GLY A 506 17.63 -0.56 19.81
N CYS A 507 17.15 -0.79 18.58
CA CYS A 507 17.35 0.10 17.43
C CYS A 507 16.91 1.55 17.71
N ARG A 508 17.70 2.53 17.25
CA ARG A 508 17.43 3.97 17.43
C ARG A 508 17.32 4.73 16.12
N ILE A 509 17.96 4.24 15.06
CA ILE A 509 17.97 4.88 13.74
C ILE A 509 17.69 3.81 12.69
N LEU A 510 16.77 4.08 11.75
CA LEU A 510 16.50 3.24 10.60
C LEU A 510 16.74 4.04 9.32
N ILE A 511 17.55 3.49 8.41
CA ILE A 511 17.99 4.14 7.18
C ILE A 511 17.49 3.33 5.99
N GLU A 512 16.50 3.85 5.27
CA GLU A 512 15.86 3.13 4.17
C GLU A 512 16.76 3.08 2.93
N GLY A 513 17.24 1.88 2.60
CA GLY A 513 18.12 1.62 1.45
C GLY A 513 17.46 0.96 0.25
N SER A 514 16.33 0.28 0.45
CA SER A 514 15.40 -0.10 -0.63
C SER A 514 14.26 0.94 -0.72
N ASN A 515 13.51 0.94 -1.83
CA ASN A 515 12.38 1.85 -2.03
C ASN A 515 11.16 1.33 -1.24
N MET A 516 10.59 2.17 -0.36
CA MET A 516 9.47 1.86 0.55
C MET A 516 9.61 0.51 1.31
N PRO A 517 10.63 0.34 2.18
CA PRO A 517 10.91 -0.93 2.87
C PRO A 517 9.96 -1.26 4.02
N CYS A 518 9.35 -0.25 4.65
CA CYS A 518 8.47 -0.41 5.80
C CYS A 518 7.00 -0.39 5.35
N THR A 519 6.15 -1.25 5.93
CA THR A 519 4.70 -1.05 5.80
C THR A 519 4.24 0.19 6.59
N PRO A 520 3.08 0.80 6.28
CA PRO A 520 2.60 1.96 7.02
C PRO A 520 2.40 1.69 8.52
N GLU A 521 2.01 0.48 8.90
CA GLU A 521 1.86 0.05 10.29
C GLU A 521 3.22 -0.10 10.99
N ALA A 522 4.25 -0.54 10.27
CA ALA A 522 5.62 -0.57 10.77
C ALA A 522 6.13 0.84 11.05
N VAL A 523 5.97 1.78 10.11
CA VAL A 523 6.34 3.20 10.27
C VAL A 523 5.62 3.81 11.49
N ASP A 524 4.33 3.54 11.66
CA ASP A 524 3.55 4.03 12.80
C ASP A 524 3.95 3.42 14.16
N ILE A 525 4.65 2.28 14.20
CA ILE A 525 5.24 1.71 15.42
C ILE A 525 6.62 2.31 15.69
N LEU A 526 7.50 2.35 14.67
CA LEU A 526 8.84 2.93 14.76
C LEU A 526 8.79 4.39 15.25
N LYS A 527 7.84 5.18 14.71
CA LYS A 527 7.54 6.55 15.16
C LYS A 527 7.14 6.62 16.64
N LYS A 528 6.21 5.77 17.09
CA LYS A 528 5.76 5.74 18.51
C LYS A 528 6.87 5.34 19.48
N ALA A 529 7.84 4.56 19.03
CA ALA A 529 9.04 4.21 19.78
C ALA A 529 10.15 5.29 19.74
N ASN A 530 9.94 6.40 19.03
CA ASN A 530 10.94 7.45 18.76
C ASN A 530 12.21 6.94 18.06
N ILE A 531 12.06 6.00 17.11
CA ILE A 531 13.12 5.63 16.17
C ILE A 531 13.18 6.68 15.06
N LEU A 532 14.38 7.19 14.79
CA LEU A 532 14.63 8.18 13.74
C LEU A 532 14.68 7.48 12.38
N ILE A 533 13.75 7.79 11.48
CA ILE A 533 13.66 7.21 10.14
C ILE A 533 14.26 8.17 9.11
N ALA A 534 15.28 7.73 8.37
CA ALA A 534 15.77 8.40 7.18
C ALA A 534 15.11 7.79 5.93
N PRO A 535 14.21 8.51 5.24
CA PRO A 535 13.40 7.92 4.17
C PRO A 535 14.22 7.65 2.91
N ALA A 536 13.80 6.66 2.11
CA ALA A 536 14.49 6.22 0.91
C ALA A 536 14.67 7.34 -0.14
N MET A 537 13.72 8.29 -0.20
CA MET A 537 13.79 9.48 -1.05
C MET A 537 14.90 10.48 -0.66
N ALA A 538 15.42 10.42 0.57
CA ALA A 538 16.46 11.31 1.07
C ALA A 538 17.80 10.56 1.18
N ALA A 539 17.84 9.47 1.95
CA ALA A 539 19.06 8.70 2.19
C ALA A 539 19.54 7.98 0.90
N GLY A 540 18.62 7.46 0.08
CA GLY A 540 18.91 6.81 -1.19
C GLY A 540 19.24 7.77 -2.35
N SER A 541 19.28 9.08 -2.12
CA SER A 541 19.53 10.08 -3.18
C SER A 541 20.97 10.05 -3.75
N GLY A 542 21.92 9.38 -3.08
CA GLY A 542 23.33 9.34 -3.51
C GLY A 542 23.56 8.78 -4.92
N GLY A 543 22.70 7.88 -5.40
CA GLY A 543 22.73 7.41 -6.80
C GLY A 543 22.32 8.47 -7.83
N VAL A 544 21.42 9.39 -7.45
CA VAL A 544 21.05 10.56 -8.27
C VAL A 544 22.21 11.55 -8.31
N VAL A 545 22.81 11.85 -7.15
CA VAL A 545 24.00 12.71 -7.04
C VAL A 545 25.14 12.21 -7.92
N ALA A 546 25.45 10.91 -7.86
CA ALA A 546 26.46 10.29 -8.71
C ALA A 546 26.17 10.45 -10.21
N GLY A 547 24.91 10.21 -10.63
CA GLY A 547 24.48 10.35 -12.02
C GLY A 547 24.55 11.77 -12.56
N GLU A 548 24.52 12.79 -11.71
CA GLU A 548 24.62 14.21 -12.09
C GLU A 548 26.07 14.72 -12.08
N ILE A 549 26.89 14.29 -11.10
CA ILE A 549 28.35 14.51 -11.14
C ILE A 549 28.94 13.91 -12.43
N GLU A 550 28.46 12.73 -12.84
CA GLU A 550 28.83 12.08 -14.10
C GLU A 550 28.35 12.80 -15.38
N LEU A 551 27.30 13.63 -15.32
CA LEU A 551 26.83 14.40 -16.47
C LEU A 551 27.54 15.75 -16.62
N ASN A 552 28.02 16.35 -15.53
CA ASN A 552 28.59 17.68 -15.58
C ASN A 552 29.84 17.72 -16.47
N HIS A 553 29.82 18.55 -17.52
CA HIS A 553 30.90 18.61 -18.50
C HIS A 553 32.26 18.98 -17.91
N GLU A 554 32.30 19.77 -16.84
CA GLU A 554 33.55 20.06 -16.10
C GLU A 554 34.18 18.80 -15.50
N CYS A 555 33.36 17.86 -15.04
CA CYS A 555 33.78 16.57 -14.50
C CYS A 555 34.20 15.60 -15.62
N SER A 556 33.63 15.74 -16.82
CA SER A 556 33.97 14.88 -17.98
C SER A 556 35.40 15.10 -18.53
N VAL A 557 36.09 16.18 -18.12
CA VAL A 557 37.46 16.51 -18.56
C VAL A 557 38.51 16.20 -17.48
N MET A 558 38.12 16.10 -16.20
CA MET A 558 39.02 15.82 -15.08
C MET A 558 38.83 14.41 -14.53
N HIS A 559 39.92 13.65 -14.42
CA HIS A 559 39.90 12.37 -13.71
C HIS A 559 39.84 12.64 -12.20
N TRP A 560 38.63 12.72 -11.64
CA TRP A 560 38.41 12.90 -10.21
C TRP A 560 39.00 11.75 -9.40
N SER A 561 39.56 12.06 -8.23
CA SER A 561 39.91 11.03 -7.25
C SER A 561 38.64 10.44 -6.60
N PRO A 562 38.70 9.20 -6.08
CA PRO A 562 37.64 8.65 -5.23
C PRO A 562 37.30 9.58 -4.05
N GLU A 563 38.30 10.25 -3.49
CA GLU A 563 38.20 11.17 -2.36
C GLU A 563 37.45 12.47 -2.73
N ASP A 564 37.73 13.05 -3.90
CA ASP A 564 37.02 14.23 -4.42
C ASP A 564 35.54 13.91 -4.68
N PHE A 565 35.28 12.76 -5.31
CA PHE A 565 33.93 12.29 -5.57
C PHE A 565 33.17 12.04 -4.27
N GLU A 566 33.80 11.37 -3.29
CA GLU A 566 33.17 11.12 -1.99
C GLU A 566 32.88 12.43 -1.24
N SER A 567 33.82 13.38 -1.22
CA SER A 567 33.63 14.71 -0.61
C SER A 567 32.43 15.44 -1.19
N LYS A 568 32.28 15.41 -2.52
CA LYS A 568 31.15 16.03 -3.23
C LYS A 568 29.83 15.29 -3.00
N LEU A 569 29.85 13.96 -2.90
CA LEU A 569 28.71 13.16 -2.50
C LEU A 569 28.26 13.49 -1.07
N GLN A 570 29.18 13.52 -0.10
CA GLN A 570 28.91 13.87 1.30
C GLN A 570 28.24 15.25 1.41
N GLU A 571 28.78 16.28 0.75
CA GLU A 571 28.20 17.63 0.77
C GLU A 571 26.81 17.69 0.11
N ALA A 572 26.57 16.94 -0.99
CA ALA A 572 25.23 16.84 -1.58
C ALA A 572 24.22 16.12 -0.66
N MET A 573 24.62 15.03 0.02
CA MET A 573 23.77 14.37 1.03
C MET A 573 23.46 15.32 2.19
N LYS A 574 24.46 16.07 2.67
CA LYS A 574 24.32 17.07 3.73
C LYS A 574 23.38 18.21 3.34
N GLN A 575 23.46 18.75 2.12
CA GLN A 575 22.52 19.76 1.61
C GLN A 575 21.09 19.21 1.48
N THR A 576 20.94 17.92 1.17
CA THR A 576 19.64 17.22 1.09
C THR A 576 19.04 17.06 2.49
N PHE A 577 19.83 16.62 3.47
CA PHE A 577 19.46 16.54 4.89
C PHE A 577 19.01 17.89 5.47
N HIS A 578 19.80 18.96 5.27
CA HIS A 578 19.49 20.29 5.79
C HIS A 578 18.22 20.90 5.17
N ARG A 579 17.96 20.66 3.87
CA ARG A 579 16.72 21.12 3.22
C ARG A 579 15.48 20.40 3.76
N ALA A 580 15.57 19.08 3.98
CA ALA A 580 14.50 18.32 4.65
C ALA A 580 14.23 18.87 6.06
N LEU A 581 15.24 19.00 6.93
CA LEU A 581 15.06 19.52 8.29
C LEU A 581 14.52 20.97 8.32
N LYS A 582 14.97 21.84 7.40
CA LYS A 582 14.41 23.19 7.28
C LYS A 582 12.92 23.15 6.93
N ALA A 583 12.54 22.40 5.91
CA ALA A 583 11.14 22.26 5.50
C ALA A 583 10.25 21.64 6.59
N ALA A 584 10.80 20.75 7.43
CA ALA A 584 10.13 20.23 8.61
C ALA A 584 9.81 21.36 9.62
N ASN A 585 10.84 22.16 9.97
CA ASN A 585 10.74 23.27 10.90
C ASN A 585 9.77 24.37 10.43
N ASP A 586 9.83 24.75 9.15
CA ASP A 586 8.97 25.78 8.54
C ASP A 586 7.47 25.39 8.56
N PHE A 587 7.16 24.09 8.74
CA PHE A 587 5.81 23.54 8.93
C PHE A 587 5.58 22.97 10.34
N GLY A 588 6.40 23.37 11.31
CA GLY A 588 6.20 23.16 12.74
C GLY A 588 6.50 21.75 13.24
N TYR A 589 7.30 20.98 12.53
CA TYR A 589 7.89 19.75 13.06
C TYR A 589 9.20 20.11 13.76
N GLN A 590 9.27 19.86 15.08
CA GLN A 590 10.50 20.02 15.87
C GLN A 590 11.59 19.09 15.34
N LYS A 591 12.85 19.54 15.38
CA LYS A 591 14.01 18.83 14.81
C LYS A 591 14.22 17.44 15.44
N GLU A 592 13.83 17.32 16.70
CA GLU A 592 13.92 16.14 17.55
C GLU A 592 12.79 15.12 17.29
N SER A 593 11.78 15.47 16.50
CA SER A 593 10.68 14.56 16.18
C SER A 593 11.13 13.44 15.25
N PRO A 594 10.77 12.16 15.52
CA PRO A 594 11.04 11.05 14.61
C PRO A 594 10.37 11.21 13.24
N GLU A 595 9.39 12.10 13.12
CA GLU A 595 8.70 12.40 11.87
C GLU A 595 9.33 13.55 11.07
N ALA A 596 10.25 14.33 11.66
CA ALA A 596 10.74 15.57 11.07
C ALA A 596 11.45 15.34 9.72
N LEU A 597 12.37 14.37 9.68
CA LEU A 597 13.13 14.08 8.45
C LEU A 597 12.24 13.46 7.36
N LEU A 598 11.29 12.60 7.74
CA LEU A 598 10.30 12.01 6.83
C LEU A 598 9.40 13.08 6.20
N HIS A 599 8.74 13.91 7.02
CA HIS A 599 7.81 14.91 6.52
C HIS A 599 8.54 16.07 5.84
N GLY A 600 9.64 16.55 6.40
CA GLY A 600 10.50 17.56 5.78
C GLY A 600 11.00 17.18 4.38
N SER A 601 11.32 15.90 4.16
CA SER A 601 11.73 15.39 2.85
C SER A 601 10.60 15.54 1.80
N VAL A 602 9.39 15.07 2.11
CA VAL A 602 8.24 15.18 1.19
C VAL A 602 7.83 16.64 1.00
N ILE A 603 7.81 17.45 2.06
CA ILE A 603 7.45 18.87 2.01
C ILE A 603 8.44 19.64 1.12
N SER A 604 9.75 19.46 1.30
CA SER A 604 10.75 20.15 0.49
C SER A 604 10.69 19.74 -1.00
N ALA A 605 10.45 18.46 -1.29
CA ALA A 605 10.30 17.97 -2.65
C ALA A 605 9.04 18.53 -3.32
N PHE A 606 7.88 18.40 -2.65
CA PHE A 606 6.60 18.86 -3.16
C PHE A 606 6.58 20.36 -3.41
N LEU A 607 7.13 21.19 -2.51
CA LEU A 607 7.14 22.65 -2.72
C LEU A 607 7.98 23.07 -3.92
N ALA A 608 9.09 22.37 -4.22
CA ALA A 608 9.89 22.63 -5.42
C ALA A 608 9.14 22.27 -6.71
N ILE A 609 8.49 21.10 -6.74
CA ILE A 609 7.66 20.65 -7.87
C ILE A 609 6.45 21.57 -8.06
N ALA A 610 5.75 21.91 -6.97
CA ALA A 610 4.56 22.75 -6.97
C ALA A 610 4.85 24.16 -7.49
N GLN A 611 5.98 24.76 -7.12
CA GLN A 611 6.40 26.04 -7.69
C GLN A 611 6.62 25.93 -9.20
N ALA A 612 7.40 24.94 -9.66
CA ALA A 612 7.67 24.74 -11.08
C ALA A 612 6.39 24.48 -11.91
N MET A 613 5.46 23.68 -11.40
CA MET A 613 4.14 23.43 -12.00
C MET A 613 3.23 24.68 -11.99
N THR A 614 3.44 25.61 -11.06
CA THR A 614 2.74 26.90 -11.02
C THR A 614 3.32 27.86 -12.05
N ASP A 615 4.65 27.97 -12.11
CA ASP A 615 5.37 28.84 -13.04
C ASP A 615 5.16 28.44 -14.51
N GLN A 616 4.96 27.15 -14.78
CA GLN A 616 4.65 26.60 -16.11
C GLN A 616 3.14 26.58 -16.42
N GLY A 617 2.28 26.85 -15.43
CA GLY A 617 0.83 26.97 -15.61
C GLY A 617 0.13 25.64 -15.91
N CYS A 618 -0.80 25.67 -16.86
CA CYS A 618 -1.65 24.52 -17.21
C CYS A 618 -1.10 23.79 -18.45
N VAL A 619 -0.12 22.92 -18.17
CA VAL A 619 0.39 21.85 -19.04
C VAL A 619 -0.05 20.49 -18.54
#